data_AF-A0A081XYS1-F1
#
_entry.id   AF-A0A081XYS1-F1
#
_cell.length_a   1.000
_cell.length_b   1.000
_cell.length_c   1.000
_cell.angle_alpha   90.00
_cell.angle_beta   90.00
_cell.angle_gamma   90.00
#
_symmetry.space_group_name_H-M   'P 1'
#
loop_
_entity.id
_entity.type
_entity.pdbx_description
1 polymer ?
#
loop_
_entity_poly.entity_id
_entity_poly.type
_entity_poly.pdbx_seq_one_letter_code
_entity_poly.pdbx_strand_id
1 'polypeptide(L)'
;MAADPLADLSVDYVEMYVENLEAAALTWVDKYAFTVVGSGDFADHRSTALRHGRITLVLTEATSDEHVASTYVASHGDGVADIALRTADVTAAFDAAVANGARVHRPPTPHGGDGPAVTAVLHGFGDVVHTLVQRAPGEEPGLPAGFSPISRTGDGPAGVDLLDLDHIAVCLNTGDLDPTVDHYLTAFGFRRIFEERIVVGRQAMESAVVQSPSGSVTLTLIQPDPSADPGQIDEFLKAHQGAGVQHLAFSSPDAVRSVRALADRGVTFLTTPQAYYDLLGERIALSESRVDDLRATNVLVDEDHGGQLFQIFTASTHLRHTLFFEVIERQGAETFGSANIKALYEAVELERTGQRGPRQ
;
A
#
# COMPACT_ATOMS: atom_id res chain seq x y z
N MET A 1 10.26 33.30 2.14
CA MET A 1 10.01 32.32 1.08
C MET A 1 8.56 31.89 1.22
N ALA A 2 7.81 31.75 0.13
CA ALA A 2 6.47 31.15 0.21
C ALA A 2 6.62 29.71 0.74
N ALA A 3 5.66 29.23 1.51
CA ALA A 3 5.63 27.82 1.91
C ALA A 3 5.51 26.96 0.65
N ASP A 4 6.24 25.85 0.59
CA ASP A 4 6.13 24.89 -0.50
C ASP A 4 4.73 24.25 -0.48
N PRO A 5 3.90 24.44 -1.54
CA PRO A 5 2.52 23.92 -1.58
C PRO A 5 2.43 22.40 -1.53
N LEU A 6 3.53 21.68 -1.73
CA LEU A 6 3.57 20.21 -1.74
C LEU A 6 4.08 19.62 -0.41
N ALA A 7 4.46 20.47 0.55
CA ALA A 7 5.15 20.03 1.76
C ALA A 7 4.27 19.20 2.73
N ASP A 8 2.94 19.35 2.67
CA ASP A 8 2.00 18.74 3.62
C ASP A 8 1.25 17.52 3.07
N LEU A 9 1.57 17.09 1.84
CA LEU A 9 0.93 15.94 1.19
C LEU A 9 0.98 14.69 2.09
N SER A 10 -0.19 14.13 2.39
CA SER A 10 -0.36 12.96 3.26
C SER A 10 -1.48 12.07 2.74
N VAL A 11 -1.48 10.77 3.02
CA VAL A 11 -2.53 9.86 2.51
C VAL A 11 -3.89 10.17 3.15
N ASP A 12 -4.91 10.56 2.38
CA ASP A 12 -6.31 10.70 2.85
C ASP A 12 -7.01 9.34 2.82
N TYR A 13 -6.99 8.67 1.66
CA TYR A 13 -7.53 7.33 1.48
C TYR A 13 -6.84 6.60 0.32
N VAL A 14 -6.99 5.28 0.27
CA VAL A 14 -6.66 4.46 -0.91
C VAL A 14 -7.96 3.93 -1.50
N GLU A 15 -8.18 4.19 -2.78
CA GLU A 15 -9.34 3.67 -3.51
C GLU A 15 -8.98 2.42 -4.31
N MET A 16 -9.80 1.40 -4.16
CA MET A 16 -9.74 0.17 -4.93
C MET A 16 -10.97 0.03 -5.81
N TYR A 17 -10.76 -0.23 -7.08
CA TYR A 17 -11.82 -0.72 -7.96
C TYR A 17 -11.97 -2.21 -7.79
N VAL A 18 -13.23 -2.64 -7.64
CA VAL A 18 -13.57 -4.03 -7.31
C VAL A 18 -14.72 -4.52 -8.17
N GLU A 19 -14.68 -5.81 -8.52
CA GLU A 19 -15.74 -6.49 -9.28
C GLU A 19 -17.03 -6.61 -8.46
N ASN A 20 -16.91 -6.82 -7.15
CA ASN A 20 -18.06 -6.99 -6.26
C ASN A 20 -17.84 -6.26 -4.92
N LEU A 21 -18.54 -5.13 -4.74
CA LEU A 21 -18.41 -4.26 -3.58
C LEU A 21 -18.73 -4.95 -2.26
N GLU A 22 -19.81 -5.73 -2.23
CA GLU A 22 -20.30 -6.39 -1.02
C GLU A 22 -19.32 -7.47 -0.54
N ALA A 23 -18.83 -8.31 -1.45
CA ALA A 23 -17.86 -9.36 -1.15
C ALA A 23 -16.50 -8.77 -0.72
N ALA A 24 -16.04 -7.72 -1.41
CA ALA A 24 -14.80 -7.04 -1.06
C ALA A 24 -14.91 -6.37 0.31
N ALA A 25 -16.01 -5.65 0.58
CA ALA A 25 -16.23 -4.99 1.88
C ALA A 25 -16.29 -5.99 3.04
N LEU A 26 -17.00 -7.12 2.87
CA LEU A 26 -17.05 -8.18 3.88
C LEU A 26 -15.66 -8.77 4.15
N THR A 27 -14.83 -8.95 3.12
CA THR A 27 -13.45 -9.44 3.30
C THR A 27 -12.65 -8.51 4.21
N TRP A 28 -12.70 -7.20 3.98
CA TRP A 28 -12.01 -6.21 4.81
C TRP A 28 -12.56 -6.12 6.24
N VAL A 29 -13.88 -6.22 6.40
CA VAL A 29 -14.53 -6.18 7.72
C VAL A 29 -14.20 -7.43 8.53
N ASP A 30 -14.42 -8.61 7.96
CA ASP A 30 -14.32 -9.88 8.68
C ASP A 30 -12.87 -10.26 8.91
N LYS A 31 -12.02 -10.19 7.88
CA LYS A 31 -10.62 -10.64 7.96
C LYS A 31 -9.69 -9.59 8.56
N TYR A 32 -9.85 -8.33 8.16
CA TYR A 32 -8.90 -7.25 8.50
C TYR A 32 -9.45 -6.24 9.53
N ALA A 33 -10.62 -6.53 10.13
CA ALA A 33 -11.20 -5.73 11.21
C ALA A 33 -11.60 -4.29 10.82
N PHE A 34 -11.75 -3.99 9.53
CA PHE A 34 -12.20 -2.68 9.09
C PHE A 34 -13.66 -2.45 9.48
N THR A 35 -14.03 -1.17 9.58
CA THR A 35 -15.41 -0.75 9.87
C THR A 35 -15.94 0.10 8.72
N VAL A 36 -17.15 -0.19 8.25
CA VAL A 36 -17.86 0.69 7.30
C VAL A 36 -18.19 2.02 7.98
N VAL A 37 -17.68 3.11 7.42
CA VAL A 37 -17.84 4.48 7.94
C VAL A 37 -18.68 5.38 7.04
N GLY A 38 -18.86 5.01 5.77
CA GLY A 38 -19.69 5.77 4.84
C GLY A 38 -19.96 5.02 3.55
N SER A 39 -20.89 5.54 2.77
CA SER A 39 -21.24 5.03 1.45
C SER A 39 -21.50 6.18 0.48
N GLY A 40 -21.17 5.98 -0.78
CA GLY A 40 -21.54 6.86 -1.88
C GLY A 40 -22.35 6.07 -2.91
N ASP A 41 -23.47 6.62 -3.34
CA ASP A 41 -24.32 6.03 -4.37
C ASP A 41 -24.45 7.04 -5.50
N PHE A 42 -23.89 6.70 -6.65
CA PHE A 42 -23.73 7.60 -7.79
C PHE A 42 -24.46 7.02 -9.02
N ALA A 43 -24.51 7.79 -10.10
CA ALA A 43 -25.26 7.40 -11.29
C ALA A 43 -24.66 6.17 -12.01
N ASP A 44 -23.34 6.01 -11.94
CA ASP A 44 -22.55 5.06 -12.72
C ASP A 44 -21.62 4.16 -11.87
N HIS A 45 -21.61 4.35 -10.55
CA HIS A 45 -20.88 3.51 -9.60
C HIS A 45 -21.49 3.58 -8.19
N ARG A 46 -21.12 2.61 -7.36
CA ARG A 46 -21.40 2.59 -5.93
C ARG A 46 -20.11 2.39 -5.16
N SER A 47 -20.01 3.01 -3.98
CA SER A 47 -18.79 2.98 -3.19
C SER A 47 -19.04 2.83 -1.70
N THR A 48 -18.11 2.17 -1.00
CA THR A 48 -18.10 2.02 0.45
C THR A 48 -16.77 2.50 1.02
N ALA A 49 -16.82 3.36 2.03
CA ALA A 49 -15.65 3.79 2.79
C ALA A 49 -15.51 2.92 4.05
N LEU A 50 -14.33 2.35 4.22
CA LEU A 50 -13.93 1.48 5.31
C LEU A 50 -12.80 2.14 6.11
N ARG A 51 -12.78 1.94 7.42
CA ARG A 51 -11.76 2.50 8.31
C ARG A 51 -11.23 1.51 9.33
N HIS A 52 -9.92 1.51 9.54
CA HIS A 52 -9.23 0.87 10.66
C HIS A 52 -8.13 1.81 11.13
N GLY A 53 -8.18 2.26 12.39
CA GLY A 53 -7.25 3.27 12.87
C GLY A 53 -7.36 4.54 12.01
N ARG A 54 -6.23 4.98 11.44
CA ARG A 54 -6.15 6.12 10.52
C ARG A 54 -6.23 5.71 9.04
N ILE A 55 -6.25 4.40 8.74
CA ILE A 55 -6.34 3.87 7.38
C ILE A 55 -7.77 4.03 6.88
N THR A 56 -7.94 4.69 5.72
CA THR A 56 -9.21 4.75 5.01
C THR A 56 -9.08 4.04 3.66
N LEU A 57 -9.91 3.02 3.45
CA LEU A 57 -10.05 2.34 2.17
C LEU A 57 -11.39 2.70 1.55
N VAL A 58 -11.38 3.08 0.27
CA VAL A 58 -12.60 3.25 -0.52
C VAL A 58 -12.67 2.08 -1.48
N LEU A 59 -13.79 1.38 -1.49
CA LEU A 59 -14.07 0.33 -2.46
C LEU A 59 -15.14 0.85 -3.42
N THR A 60 -14.89 0.74 -4.73
CA THR A 60 -15.78 1.27 -5.75
C THR A 60 -16.05 0.20 -6.81
N GLU A 61 -17.34 -0.05 -7.06
CA GLU A 61 -17.83 -0.95 -8.10
C GLU A 61 -18.58 -0.13 -9.16
N ALA A 62 -18.22 -0.29 -10.42
CA ALA A 62 -18.95 0.31 -11.53
C ALA A 62 -20.34 -0.31 -11.67
N THR A 63 -21.36 0.52 -11.88
CA THR A 63 -22.72 0.10 -12.25
C THR A 63 -23.05 0.42 -13.72
N SER A 64 -22.10 1.05 -14.43
CA SER A 64 -22.13 1.35 -15.85
C SER A 64 -20.79 1.07 -16.51
N ASP A 65 -20.80 0.59 -17.74
CA ASP A 65 -19.59 0.37 -18.56
C ASP A 65 -18.85 1.66 -18.91
N GLU A 66 -19.51 2.81 -18.75
CA GLU A 66 -18.90 4.13 -18.97
C GLU A 66 -17.98 4.55 -17.82
N HIS A 67 -18.15 3.97 -16.62
CA HIS A 67 -17.31 4.29 -15.48
C HIS A 67 -15.93 3.62 -15.62
N VAL A 68 -14.87 4.38 -15.32
CA VAL A 68 -13.47 3.93 -15.49
C VAL A 68 -13.14 2.64 -14.72
N ALA A 69 -13.81 2.41 -13.59
CA ALA A 69 -13.66 1.17 -12.81
C ALA A 69 -14.04 -0.10 -13.60
N SER A 70 -14.99 -0.02 -14.55
CA SER A 70 -15.34 -1.16 -15.40
C SER A 70 -14.16 -1.61 -16.27
N THR A 71 -13.52 -0.64 -16.94
CA THR A 71 -12.33 -0.93 -17.78
C THR A 71 -11.13 -1.35 -16.95
N TYR A 72 -10.94 -0.73 -15.77
CA TYR A 72 -9.87 -1.10 -14.85
C TYR A 72 -10.01 -2.55 -14.39
N VAL A 73 -11.17 -2.95 -13.86
CA VAL A 73 -11.39 -4.31 -13.34
C VAL A 73 -11.27 -5.35 -14.45
N ALA A 74 -11.73 -5.05 -15.67
CA ALA A 74 -11.53 -5.92 -16.83
C ALA A 74 -10.03 -6.15 -17.12
N SER A 75 -9.22 -5.09 -17.06
CA SER A 75 -7.78 -5.13 -17.37
C SER A 75 -6.97 -5.76 -16.24
N HIS A 76 -7.29 -5.45 -14.98
CA HIS A 76 -6.42 -5.70 -13.82
C HIS A 76 -6.98 -6.73 -12.82
N GLY A 77 -8.30 -6.92 -12.79
CA GLY A 77 -9.01 -7.46 -11.63
C GLY A 77 -9.20 -6.40 -10.55
N ASP A 78 -9.50 -6.83 -9.32
CA ASP A 78 -9.59 -5.93 -8.18
C ASP A 78 -8.21 -5.33 -7.88
N GLY A 79 -8.13 -4.01 -7.69
CA GLY A 79 -6.83 -3.34 -7.53
C GLY A 79 -6.93 -1.89 -7.09
N VAL A 80 -5.79 -1.33 -6.68
CA VAL A 80 -5.67 0.07 -6.26
C VAL A 80 -5.68 0.98 -7.49
N ALA A 81 -6.61 1.91 -7.54
CA ALA A 81 -6.77 2.86 -8.64
C ALA A 81 -6.45 4.31 -8.26
N ASP A 82 -6.60 4.69 -6.98
CA ASP A 82 -6.28 6.03 -6.49
C ASP A 82 -5.55 5.96 -5.14
N ILE A 83 -4.50 6.74 -5.01
CA ILE A 83 -3.86 7.05 -3.73
C ILE A 83 -4.13 8.53 -3.48
N ALA A 84 -5.19 8.82 -2.74
CA ALA A 84 -5.63 10.17 -2.51
C ALA A 84 -4.75 10.87 -1.47
N LEU A 85 -4.34 12.09 -1.77
CA LEU A 85 -3.41 12.89 -0.98
C LEU A 85 -4.13 14.12 -0.41
N ARG A 86 -4.22 14.22 0.91
CA ARG A 86 -4.72 15.44 1.57
C ARG A 86 -3.65 16.54 1.58
N THR A 87 -4.11 17.78 1.46
CA THR A 87 -3.31 19.01 1.55
C THR A 87 -4.20 20.18 2.01
N ALA A 88 -3.59 21.20 2.61
CA ALA A 88 -4.27 22.41 3.06
C ALA A 88 -4.86 23.26 1.92
N ASP A 89 -4.24 23.23 0.75
CA ASP A 89 -4.65 24.01 -0.42
C ASP A 89 -4.47 23.19 -1.70
N VAL A 90 -5.56 22.58 -2.17
CA VAL A 90 -5.55 21.75 -3.39
C VAL A 90 -5.19 22.56 -4.63
N THR A 91 -5.59 23.83 -4.69
CA THR A 91 -5.33 24.64 -5.88
C THR A 91 -3.84 24.96 -5.98
N ALA A 92 -3.23 25.37 -4.87
CA ALA A 92 -1.80 25.64 -4.82
C ALA A 92 -0.95 24.38 -5.07
N ALA A 93 -1.31 23.23 -4.46
CA ALA A 93 -0.62 21.96 -4.68
C ALA A 93 -0.75 21.49 -6.13
N PHE A 94 -1.96 21.57 -6.71
CA PHE A 94 -2.21 21.22 -8.11
C PHE A 94 -1.39 22.10 -9.07
N ASP A 95 -1.45 23.42 -8.91
CA ASP A 95 -0.74 24.35 -9.79
C ASP A 95 0.78 24.16 -9.72
N ALA A 96 1.33 23.94 -8.52
CA ALA A 96 2.74 23.63 -8.33
C ALA A 96 3.13 22.31 -9.01
N ALA A 97 2.34 21.25 -8.81
CA ALA A 97 2.65 19.94 -9.40
C ALA A 97 2.58 19.97 -10.93
N VAL A 98 1.58 20.64 -11.51
CA VAL A 98 1.43 20.80 -12.96
C VAL A 98 2.56 21.65 -13.54
N ALA A 99 2.93 22.75 -12.88
CA ALA A 99 4.09 23.56 -13.28
C ALA A 99 5.39 22.76 -13.28
N ASN A 100 5.50 21.76 -12.41
CA ASN A 100 6.62 20.82 -12.32
C ASN A 100 6.49 19.60 -13.23
N GLY A 101 5.46 19.52 -14.08
CA GLY A 101 5.31 18.47 -15.09
C GLY A 101 4.32 17.35 -14.76
N ALA A 102 3.57 17.44 -13.66
CA ALA A 102 2.48 16.50 -13.40
C ALA A 102 1.44 16.53 -14.53
N ARG A 103 1.01 15.35 -14.99
CA ARG A 103 -0.09 15.26 -15.97
C ARG A 103 -1.43 15.40 -15.25
N VAL A 104 -2.28 16.26 -15.80
CA VAL A 104 -3.64 16.51 -15.28
C VAL A 104 -4.59 15.40 -15.72
N HIS A 105 -5.31 14.82 -14.76
CA HIS A 105 -6.46 13.96 -15.02
C HIS A 105 -7.78 14.73 -14.86
N ARG A 106 -7.92 15.51 -13.77
CA ARG A 106 -9.06 16.39 -13.51
C ARG A 106 -8.58 17.69 -12.84
N PRO A 107 -8.96 18.88 -13.32
CA PRO A 107 -8.61 20.14 -12.65
C PRO A 107 -9.28 20.26 -11.28
N PRO A 108 -8.88 21.24 -10.44
CA PRO A 108 -9.55 21.53 -9.18
C PRO A 108 -11.05 21.77 -9.38
N THR A 109 -11.85 21.00 -8.66
CA THR A 109 -13.31 21.04 -8.68
C THR A 109 -13.82 21.29 -7.27
N PRO A 110 -14.61 22.36 -7.05
CA PRO A 110 -15.26 22.59 -5.76
C PRO A 110 -16.44 21.66 -5.58
N HIS A 111 -16.65 21.21 -4.34
CA HIS A 111 -17.78 20.39 -3.94
C HIS A 111 -18.67 21.14 -2.95
N GLY A 112 -19.97 20.86 -2.99
CA GLY A 112 -20.93 21.34 -1.98
C GLY A 112 -21.24 20.24 -0.96
N GLY A 113 -21.74 20.64 0.22
CA GLY A 113 -22.18 19.73 1.28
C GLY A 113 -21.12 19.44 2.33
N ASP A 114 -21.35 18.37 3.11
CA ASP A 114 -20.40 17.86 4.10
C ASP A 114 -19.34 17.00 3.40
N GLY A 115 -18.07 17.39 3.47
CA GLY A 115 -16.97 16.71 2.76
C GLY A 115 -15.81 17.65 2.42
N PRO A 116 -14.79 17.19 1.67
CA PRO A 116 -13.70 18.06 1.25
C PRO A 116 -14.19 19.14 0.28
N ALA A 117 -13.80 20.39 0.53
CA ALA A 117 -14.31 21.54 -0.20
C ALA A 117 -13.86 21.58 -1.68
N VAL A 118 -12.65 21.08 -1.96
CA VAL A 118 -12.05 21.07 -3.30
C VAL A 118 -11.28 19.77 -3.48
N THR A 119 -11.37 19.18 -4.67
CA THR A 119 -10.48 18.09 -5.07
C THR A 119 -9.93 18.32 -6.48
N ALA A 120 -8.74 17.79 -6.77
CA ALA A 120 -8.18 17.71 -8.12
C ALA A 120 -7.62 16.29 -8.35
N VAL A 121 -7.30 15.91 -9.59
CA VAL A 121 -6.73 14.59 -9.88
C VAL A 121 -5.54 14.71 -10.82
N LEU A 122 -4.42 14.11 -10.43
CA LEU A 122 -3.19 14.03 -11.20
C LEU A 122 -2.86 12.56 -11.51
N HIS A 123 -2.19 12.30 -12.62
CA HIS A 123 -1.70 10.95 -12.92
C HIS A 123 -0.49 10.59 -12.04
N GLY A 124 -0.47 9.36 -11.55
CA GLY A 124 0.68 8.73 -10.89
C GLY A 124 1.46 7.84 -11.88
N PHE A 125 1.53 6.55 -11.56
CA PHE A 125 2.15 5.49 -12.38
C PHE A 125 1.08 4.58 -12.97
N GLY A 126 1.37 3.93 -14.11
CA GLY A 126 0.39 3.09 -14.81
C GLY A 126 -0.91 3.86 -15.06
N ASP A 127 -2.02 3.29 -14.61
CA ASP A 127 -3.35 3.90 -14.59
C ASP A 127 -3.79 4.39 -13.19
N VAL A 128 -2.90 4.30 -12.19
CA VAL A 128 -3.13 4.83 -10.85
C VAL A 128 -3.04 6.35 -10.85
N VAL A 129 -3.98 6.99 -10.15
CA VAL A 129 -4.06 8.44 -9.99
C VAL A 129 -3.84 8.88 -8.54
N HIS A 130 -3.67 10.19 -8.38
CA HIS A 130 -3.65 10.86 -7.09
C HIS A 130 -4.74 11.91 -7.05
N THR A 131 -5.83 11.63 -6.33
CA THR A 131 -6.80 12.67 -5.97
C THR A 131 -6.22 13.55 -4.86
N LEU A 132 -6.04 14.84 -5.15
CA LEU A 132 -5.74 15.84 -4.13
C LEU A 132 -7.04 16.20 -3.38
N VAL A 133 -7.01 16.18 -2.05
CA VAL A 133 -8.19 16.39 -1.19
C VAL A 133 -7.92 17.56 -0.24
N GLN A 134 -8.76 18.60 -0.28
CA GLN A 134 -8.55 19.75 0.60
C GLN A 134 -9.05 19.44 2.01
N ARG A 135 -8.15 19.46 2.98
CA ARG A 135 -8.39 19.26 4.41
C ARG A 135 -7.74 20.37 5.21
N ALA A 136 -8.27 20.76 6.36
CA ALA A 136 -7.58 21.71 7.21
C ALA A 136 -6.24 21.11 7.72
N PRO A 137 -5.20 21.94 7.96
CA PRO A 137 -3.96 21.44 8.54
C PRO A 137 -4.19 20.66 9.83
N GLY A 138 -3.70 19.41 9.89
CA GLY A 138 -3.86 18.51 11.03
C GLY A 138 -5.24 17.84 11.13
N GLU A 139 -6.13 18.02 10.17
CA GLU A 139 -7.38 17.26 10.06
C GLU A 139 -7.07 15.80 9.68
N GLU A 140 -7.71 14.87 10.38
CA GLU A 140 -7.62 13.44 10.10
C GLU A 140 -8.36 13.06 8.81
N PRO A 141 -8.03 11.91 8.20
CA PRO A 141 -8.80 11.36 7.08
C PRO A 141 -10.32 11.40 7.29
N GLY A 142 -11.02 12.10 6.40
CA GLY A 142 -12.47 12.18 6.39
C GLY A 142 -13.11 11.23 5.39
N LEU A 143 -14.40 11.44 5.10
CA LEU A 143 -15.05 10.76 3.97
C LEU A 143 -14.71 11.48 2.66
N PRO A 144 -14.67 10.77 1.52
CA PRO A 144 -14.53 11.40 0.21
C PRO A 144 -15.73 12.30 -0.14
N ALA A 145 -15.57 13.17 -1.15
CA ALA A 145 -16.67 13.99 -1.64
C ALA A 145 -17.85 13.12 -2.13
N GLY A 146 -19.07 13.49 -1.77
CA GLY A 146 -20.29 12.77 -2.17
C GLY A 146 -20.67 11.57 -1.30
N PHE A 147 -19.87 11.23 -0.28
CA PHE A 147 -20.19 10.15 0.65
C PHE A 147 -21.08 10.63 1.79
N SER A 148 -22.00 9.76 2.21
CA SER A 148 -22.79 9.96 3.42
C SER A 148 -22.25 9.10 4.57
N PRO A 149 -22.12 9.63 5.80
CA PRO A 149 -21.64 8.86 6.94
C PRO A 149 -22.63 7.78 7.35
N ILE A 150 -22.12 6.61 7.68
CA ILE A 150 -22.90 5.51 8.26
C ILE A 150 -22.58 5.47 9.75
N SER A 151 -23.58 5.78 10.58
CA SER A 151 -23.45 5.64 12.03
C SER A 151 -23.45 4.16 12.41
N ARG A 152 -22.33 3.63 12.92
CA ARG A 152 -22.35 2.38 13.69
C ARG A 152 -22.34 2.67 15.18
N THR A 153 -23.10 1.85 15.90
CA THR A 153 -23.06 1.75 17.35
C THR A 153 -22.22 0.51 17.71
N GLY A 154 -21.13 0.71 18.44
CA GLY A 154 -20.24 -0.35 18.92
C GLY A 154 -18.78 -0.11 18.55
N ASP A 155 -17.87 -0.52 19.44
CA ASP A 155 -16.43 -0.51 19.18
C ASP A 155 -16.12 -1.51 18.04
N GLY A 156 -15.19 -1.13 17.16
CA GLY A 156 -14.67 -2.02 16.12
C GLY A 156 -14.10 -3.31 16.73
N PRO A 157 -14.01 -4.40 15.95
CA PRO A 157 -13.61 -5.70 16.50
C PRO A 157 -12.16 -5.64 17.00
N ALA A 158 -11.99 -5.80 18.32
CA ALA A 158 -10.71 -5.62 19.01
C ALA A 158 -9.61 -6.60 18.53
N GLY A 159 -8.35 -6.18 18.69
CA GLY A 159 -7.20 -7.09 18.77
C GLY A 159 -6.24 -7.15 17.58
N VAL A 160 -6.61 -6.62 16.42
CA VAL A 160 -5.75 -6.58 15.22
C VAL A 160 -4.81 -5.35 15.21
N ASP A 161 -5.22 -4.25 15.86
CA ASP A 161 -4.45 -3.02 16.12
C ASP A 161 -3.57 -2.54 14.93
N LEU A 162 -4.15 -2.34 13.74
CA LEU A 162 -3.47 -1.62 12.65
C LEU A 162 -3.59 -0.11 12.87
N LEU A 163 -2.52 0.63 12.62
CA LEU A 163 -2.44 2.05 12.93
C LEU A 163 -2.63 2.91 11.67
N ASP A 164 -1.69 2.80 10.73
CA ASP A 164 -1.55 3.65 9.55
C ASP A 164 -1.12 2.84 8.32
N LEU A 165 -1.14 3.48 7.15
CA LEU A 165 -0.49 2.98 5.94
C LEU A 165 0.99 3.40 5.97
N ASP A 166 1.90 2.45 6.13
CA ASP A 166 3.35 2.69 6.23
C ASP A 166 3.96 3.04 4.87
N HIS A 167 3.71 2.19 3.87
CA HIS A 167 4.19 2.36 2.51
C HIS A 167 3.35 1.57 1.50
N ILE A 168 3.57 1.88 0.22
CA ILE A 168 2.89 1.27 -0.93
C ILE A 168 3.97 0.79 -1.89
N ALA A 169 4.01 -0.51 -2.17
CA ALA A 169 4.93 -1.07 -3.14
C ALA A 169 4.30 -1.12 -4.53
N VAL A 170 5.08 -0.73 -5.53
CA VAL A 170 4.62 -0.52 -6.90
C VAL A 170 5.54 -1.26 -7.85
N CYS A 171 4.96 -2.15 -8.65
CA CYS A 171 5.65 -2.79 -9.76
C CYS A 171 5.56 -1.91 -11.00
N LEU A 172 6.70 -1.68 -11.64
CA LEU A 172 6.88 -0.88 -12.84
C LEU A 172 7.46 -1.75 -13.96
N ASN A 173 7.20 -1.41 -15.23
CA ASN A 173 7.85 -2.11 -16.32
C ASN A 173 9.36 -1.83 -16.33
N THR A 174 10.13 -2.72 -16.94
CA THR A 174 11.56 -2.50 -17.15
C THR A 174 11.82 -1.19 -17.87
N GLY A 175 12.62 -0.32 -17.25
CA GLY A 175 12.96 1.00 -17.78
C GLY A 175 12.10 2.15 -17.25
N ASP A 176 11.02 1.85 -16.52
CA ASP A 176 10.12 2.86 -15.97
C ASP A 176 10.50 3.33 -14.55
N LEU A 177 11.46 2.67 -13.86
CA LEU A 177 11.85 3.03 -12.49
C LEU A 177 12.37 4.47 -12.39
N ASP A 178 13.45 4.82 -13.12
CA ASP A 178 14.04 6.16 -13.07
C ASP A 178 13.05 7.26 -13.50
N PRO A 179 12.33 7.14 -14.64
CA PRO A 179 11.30 8.12 -15.01
C PRO A 179 10.21 8.30 -13.96
N THR A 180 9.79 7.22 -13.29
CA THR A 180 8.77 7.29 -12.25
C THR A 180 9.31 7.95 -10.99
N VAL A 181 10.55 7.65 -10.59
CA VAL A 181 11.20 8.33 -9.47
C VAL A 181 11.34 9.83 -9.76
N ASP A 182 11.83 10.20 -10.95
CA ASP A 182 11.99 11.60 -11.36
C ASP A 182 10.65 12.36 -11.38
N HIS A 183 9.57 11.68 -11.78
CA HIS A 183 8.21 12.22 -11.70
C HIS A 183 7.83 12.58 -10.25
N TYR A 184 8.02 11.69 -9.28
CA TYR A 184 7.69 12.00 -7.88
C TYR A 184 8.60 13.07 -7.26
N LEU A 185 9.91 13.04 -7.56
CA LEU A 185 10.86 14.04 -7.08
C LEU A 185 10.53 15.44 -7.61
N THR A 186 10.23 15.54 -8.90
CA THR A 186 10.01 16.83 -9.57
C THR A 186 8.57 17.31 -9.35
N ALA A 187 7.59 16.49 -9.73
CA ALA A 187 6.20 16.90 -9.79
C ALA A 187 5.55 16.98 -8.40
N PHE A 188 5.94 16.13 -7.46
CA PHE A 188 5.35 16.08 -6.11
C PHE A 188 6.32 16.52 -4.99
N GLY A 189 7.56 16.89 -5.34
CA GLY A 189 8.56 17.33 -4.35
C GLY A 189 9.03 16.21 -3.42
N PHE A 190 8.84 14.93 -3.79
CA PHE A 190 9.28 13.80 -2.96
C PHE A 190 10.80 13.75 -2.91
N ARG A 191 11.32 12.99 -1.95
CA ARG A 191 12.76 12.72 -1.81
C ARG A 191 13.02 11.24 -1.99
N ARG A 192 14.10 10.92 -2.67
CA ARG A 192 14.64 9.55 -2.73
C ARG A 192 15.34 9.26 -1.40
N ILE A 193 14.90 8.24 -0.69
CA ILE A 193 15.40 7.91 0.66
C ILE A 193 16.17 6.59 0.73
N PHE A 194 15.95 5.69 -0.22
CA PHE A 194 16.57 4.37 -0.24
C PHE A 194 16.60 3.81 -1.67
N GLU A 195 17.61 3.00 -1.98
CA GLU A 195 17.71 2.25 -3.24
C GLU A 195 18.40 0.92 -3.00
N GLU A 196 17.94 -0.10 -3.72
CA GLU A 196 18.52 -1.44 -3.60
C GLU A 196 18.34 -2.26 -4.87
N ARG A 197 19.36 -3.07 -5.17
CA ARG A 197 19.23 -4.18 -6.11
C ARG A 197 19.03 -5.48 -5.33
N ILE A 198 17.86 -6.08 -5.48
CA ILE A 198 17.46 -7.27 -4.72
C ILE A 198 17.64 -8.50 -5.61
N VAL A 199 18.34 -9.52 -5.10
CA VAL A 199 18.62 -10.77 -5.83
C VAL A 199 18.01 -11.95 -5.09
N VAL A 200 17.16 -12.70 -5.79
CA VAL A 200 16.46 -13.89 -5.26
C VAL A 200 16.75 -15.07 -6.18
N GLY A 201 17.64 -15.97 -5.78
CA GLY A 201 18.04 -17.09 -6.63
C GLY A 201 18.64 -16.64 -7.97
N ARG A 202 17.91 -16.84 -9.07
CA ARG A 202 18.33 -16.48 -10.45
C ARG A 202 17.68 -15.20 -10.99
N GLN A 203 16.67 -14.67 -10.29
CA GLN A 203 16.01 -13.41 -10.64
C GLN A 203 16.61 -12.25 -9.84
N ALA A 204 16.43 -11.05 -10.34
CA ALA A 204 16.76 -9.82 -9.62
C ALA A 204 15.75 -8.71 -9.98
N MET A 205 15.68 -7.70 -9.12
CA MET A 205 14.87 -6.51 -9.32
C MET A 205 15.61 -5.29 -8.77
N GLU A 206 15.30 -4.14 -9.34
CA GLU A 206 15.81 -2.85 -8.91
C GLU A 206 14.70 -2.11 -8.18
N SER A 207 15.02 -1.51 -7.04
CA SER A 207 14.08 -0.82 -6.17
C SER A 207 14.60 0.56 -5.80
N ALA A 208 13.71 1.54 -5.80
CA ALA A 208 13.95 2.88 -5.27
C ALA A 208 12.76 3.34 -4.43
N VAL A 209 13.04 4.00 -3.32
CA VAL A 209 12.01 4.49 -2.40
C VAL A 209 11.94 6.00 -2.46
N VAL A 210 10.75 6.51 -2.74
CA VAL A 210 10.44 7.95 -2.70
C VAL A 210 9.48 8.24 -1.56
N GLN A 211 9.71 9.34 -0.86
CA GLN A 211 8.88 9.76 0.28
C GLN A 211 8.51 11.23 0.19
N SER A 212 7.26 11.55 0.54
CA SER A 212 6.77 12.93 0.60
C SER A 212 7.56 13.75 1.63
N PRO A 213 7.63 15.10 1.47
CA PRO A 213 8.29 15.96 2.45
C PRO A 213 7.77 15.79 3.88
N SER A 214 6.46 15.53 4.03
CA SER A 214 5.78 15.25 5.30
C SER A 214 6.19 13.93 5.95
N GLY A 215 6.82 13.01 5.20
CA GLY A 215 7.09 11.63 5.63
C GLY A 215 5.87 10.70 5.60
N SER A 216 4.67 11.21 5.29
CA SER A 216 3.42 10.44 5.38
C SER A 216 3.13 9.54 4.17
N VAL A 217 3.79 9.76 3.03
CA VAL A 217 3.57 8.97 1.81
C VAL A 217 4.90 8.37 1.41
N THR A 218 5.01 7.04 1.45
CA THR A 218 6.22 6.30 1.06
C THR A 218 5.86 5.32 -0.05
N LEU A 219 6.53 5.44 -1.21
CA LEU A 219 6.37 4.54 -2.35
C LEU A 219 7.66 3.75 -2.57
N THR A 220 7.56 2.43 -2.49
CA THR A 220 8.62 1.48 -2.87
C THR A 220 8.43 1.10 -4.33
N LEU A 221 9.18 1.73 -5.24
CA LEU A 221 9.07 1.55 -6.68
C LEU A 221 10.02 0.46 -7.15
N ILE A 222 9.53 -0.52 -7.90
CA ILE A 222 10.26 -1.76 -8.20
C ILE A 222 10.10 -2.13 -9.66
N GLN A 223 11.20 -2.45 -10.35
CA GLN A 223 11.18 -2.98 -11.71
C GLN A 223 11.99 -4.28 -11.83
N PRO A 224 11.70 -5.15 -12.82
CA PRO A 224 12.56 -6.29 -13.13
C PRO A 224 13.96 -5.84 -13.55
N ASP A 225 14.99 -6.55 -13.11
CA ASP A 225 16.35 -6.36 -13.60
C ASP A 225 16.52 -7.13 -14.93
N PRO A 226 16.70 -6.44 -16.07
CA PRO A 226 16.78 -7.09 -17.38
C PRO A 226 18.04 -7.95 -17.57
N SER A 227 19.00 -7.88 -16.66
CA SER A 227 20.22 -8.71 -16.68
C SER A 227 20.05 -10.08 -16.01
N ALA A 228 18.92 -10.31 -15.32
CA ALA A 228 18.61 -11.55 -14.61
C ALA A 228 17.48 -12.35 -15.27
N ASP A 229 17.21 -13.56 -14.77
CA ASP A 229 16.08 -14.35 -15.25
C ASP A 229 14.74 -13.69 -14.84
N PRO A 230 13.66 -13.81 -15.65
CA PRO A 230 12.34 -13.30 -15.29
C PRO A 230 11.85 -13.82 -13.95
N GLY A 231 11.23 -12.94 -13.19
CA GLY A 231 10.93 -13.12 -11.78
C GLY A 231 9.49 -12.84 -11.39
N GLN A 232 9.29 -12.59 -10.09
CA GLN A 232 7.99 -12.27 -9.50
C GLN A 232 7.43 -10.93 -10.01
N ILE A 233 8.30 -9.96 -10.31
CA ILE A 233 7.88 -8.64 -10.80
C ILE A 233 7.38 -8.78 -12.25
N ASP A 234 8.07 -9.54 -13.10
CA ASP A 234 7.61 -9.86 -14.46
C ASP A 234 6.24 -10.56 -14.46
N GLU A 235 6.03 -11.49 -13.54
CA GLU A 235 4.75 -12.19 -13.41
C GLU A 235 3.63 -11.31 -12.89
N PHE A 236 3.92 -10.43 -11.91
CA PHE A 236 2.97 -9.40 -11.50
C PHE A 236 2.56 -8.56 -12.72
N LEU A 237 3.51 -8.02 -13.47
CA LEU A 237 3.23 -7.17 -14.64
C LEU A 237 2.40 -7.92 -15.68
N LYS A 238 2.70 -9.20 -15.91
CA LYS A 238 1.94 -10.06 -16.82
C LYS A 238 0.51 -10.34 -16.35
N ALA A 239 0.34 -10.67 -15.07
CA ALA A 239 -0.97 -11.04 -14.49
C ALA A 239 -1.86 -9.80 -14.28
N HIS A 240 -1.25 -8.70 -13.82
CA HIS A 240 -1.89 -7.41 -13.66
C HIS A 240 -2.10 -6.70 -15.01
N GLN A 241 -1.38 -7.06 -16.07
CA GLN A 241 -1.41 -6.42 -17.39
C GLN A 241 -0.87 -4.98 -17.40
N GLY A 242 0.12 -4.69 -16.56
CA GLY A 242 0.75 -3.38 -16.50
C GLY A 242 1.40 -3.09 -15.15
N ALA A 243 1.90 -1.86 -15.01
CA ALA A 243 2.39 -1.33 -13.75
C ALA A 243 1.23 -1.10 -12.77
N GLY A 244 1.48 -1.25 -11.47
CA GLY A 244 0.46 -1.06 -10.45
C GLY A 244 0.92 -1.40 -9.04
N VAL A 245 0.02 -1.26 -8.07
CA VAL A 245 0.32 -1.54 -6.66
C VAL A 245 0.39 -3.05 -6.41
N GLN A 246 1.54 -3.51 -5.92
CA GLN A 246 1.76 -4.89 -5.51
C GLN A 246 1.28 -5.14 -4.08
N HIS A 247 1.62 -4.23 -3.15
CA HIS A 247 1.16 -4.36 -1.78
C HIS A 247 0.97 -3.04 -1.05
N LEU A 248 0.09 -3.10 -0.03
CA LEU A 248 -0.10 -2.05 0.96
C LEU A 248 0.44 -2.55 2.30
N ALA A 249 1.31 -1.78 2.94
CA ALA A 249 1.87 -2.11 4.24
C ALA A 249 1.16 -1.35 5.37
N PHE A 250 0.63 -2.09 6.33
CA PHE A 250 -0.09 -1.53 7.47
C PHE A 250 0.78 -1.58 8.72
N SER A 251 0.99 -0.43 9.35
CA SER A 251 1.78 -0.34 10.56
C SER A 251 1.03 -0.92 11.76
N SER A 252 1.77 -1.54 12.67
CA SER A 252 1.28 -2.15 13.90
C SER A 252 2.23 -1.81 15.06
N PRO A 253 1.70 -1.65 16.30
CA PRO A 253 2.54 -1.52 17.48
C PRO A 253 3.16 -2.85 17.93
N ASP A 254 2.67 -3.99 17.43
CA ASP A 254 3.17 -5.34 17.72
C ASP A 254 2.79 -6.28 16.58
N ALA A 255 3.73 -6.51 15.66
CA ALA A 255 3.50 -7.32 14.46
C ALA A 255 3.09 -8.76 14.82
N VAL A 256 3.70 -9.37 15.84
CA VAL A 256 3.40 -10.74 16.27
C VAL A 256 1.94 -10.84 16.73
N ARG A 257 1.48 -9.89 17.54
CA ARG A 257 0.10 -9.86 18.02
C ARG A 257 -0.89 -9.62 16.88
N SER A 258 -0.63 -8.66 16.01
CA SER A 258 -1.49 -8.38 14.84
C SER A 258 -1.58 -9.59 13.91
N VAL A 259 -0.47 -10.28 13.66
CA VAL A 259 -0.44 -11.49 12.81
C VAL A 259 -1.28 -12.60 13.40
N ARG A 260 -1.16 -12.87 14.71
CA ARG A 260 -2.00 -13.86 15.40
C ARG A 260 -3.49 -13.51 15.26
N ALA A 261 -3.86 -12.26 15.50
CA ALA A 261 -5.25 -11.81 15.43
C ALA A 261 -5.81 -11.84 14.00
N LEU A 262 -5.02 -11.52 12.99
CA LEU A 262 -5.40 -11.62 11.57
C LEU A 262 -5.51 -13.08 11.12
N ALA A 263 -4.60 -13.95 11.57
CA ALA A 263 -4.64 -15.38 11.28
C ALA A 263 -5.90 -16.05 11.88
N ASP A 264 -6.28 -15.69 13.11
CA ASP A 264 -7.52 -16.15 13.74
C ASP A 264 -8.79 -15.74 12.96
N ARG A 265 -8.69 -14.68 12.15
CA ARG A 265 -9.75 -14.20 11.24
C ARG A 265 -9.64 -14.77 9.83
N GLY A 266 -8.71 -15.69 9.57
CA GLY A 266 -8.56 -16.37 8.29
C GLY A 266 -7.73 -15.60 7.25
N VAL A 267 -6.86 -14.68 7.68
CA VAL A 267 -5.77 -14.16 6.85
C VAL A 267 -4.64 -15.18 6.80
N THR A 268 -4.19 -15.53 5.60
CA THR A 268 -3.05 -16.43 5.41
C THR A 268 -1.80 -15.59 5.20
N PHE A 269 -0.71 -15.93 5.88
CA PHE A 269 0.60 -15.28 5.72
C PHE A 269 1.58 -16.18 4.97
N LEU A 270 2.59 -15.56 4.37
CA LEU A 270 3.71 -16.29 3.78
C LEU A 270 4.52 -16.99 4.86
N THR A 271 5.18 -18.08 4.47
CA THR A 271 5.98 -18.89 5.37
C THR A 271 7.47 -18.63 5.18
N THR A 272 8.18 -18.52 6.29
CA THR A 272 9.64 -18.36 6.28
C THR A 272 10.31 -19.68 6.69
N PRO A 273 11.38 -20.12 6.00
CA PRO A 273 12.11 -21.32 6.40
C PRO A 273 12.63 -21.24 7.84
N GLN A 274 12.52 -22.33 8.59
CA GLN A 274 12.95 -22.38 10.00
C GLN A 274 14.44 -22.02 10.20
N ALA A 275 15.28 -22.35 9.21
CA ALA A 275 16.70 -22.02 9.20
C ALA A 275 16.98 -20.50 9.27
N TYR A 276 16.05 -19.65 8.83
CA TYR A 276 16.15 -18.19 9.00
C TYR A 276 16.26 -17.81 10.48
N TYR A 277 15.39 -18.39 11.33
CA TYR A 277 15.35 -18.10 12.76
C TYR A 277 16.52 -18.71 13.52
N ASP A 278 17.06 -19.84 13.03
CA ASP A 278 18.25 -20.46 13.61
C ASP A 278 19.50 -19.57 13.43
N LEU A 279 19.58 -18.84 12.31
CA LEU A 279 20.67 -17.92 11.99
C LEU A 279 20.48 -16.50 12.58
N LEU A 280 19.30 -16.19 13.10
CA LEU A 280 18.93 -14.83 13.51
C LEU A 280 19.78 -14.33 14.69
N GLY A 281 20.06 -15.20 15.66
CA GLY A 281 20.80 -14.85 16.87
C GLY A 281 22.26 -14.44 16.62
N GLU A 282 22.81 -14.73 15.45
CA GLU A 282 24.14 -14.26 15.04
C GLU A 282 24.10 -12.83 14.48
N ARG A 283 22.92 -12.36 14.06
CA ARG A 283 22.74 -11.12 13.30
C ARG A 283 22.11 -10.01 14.12
N ILE A 284 21.10 -10.34 14.94
CA ILE A 284 20.28 -9.38 15.68
C ILE A 284 20.12 -9.86 17.12
N ALA A 285 20.34 -8.95 18.08
CA ALA A 285 20.23 -9.26 19.49
C ALA A 285 18.75 -9.25 19.95
N LEU A 286 18.13 -10.43 20.00
CA LEU A 286 16.78 -10.63 20.53
C LEU A 286 16.78 -11.68 21.65
N SER A 287 15.84 -11.56 22.58
CA SER A 287 15.56 -12.62 23.57
C SER A 287 15.07 -13.89 22.90
N GLU A 288 15.38 -15.06 23.45
CA GLU A 288 14.91 -16.37 22.94
C GLU A 288 13.40 -16.41 22.76
N SER A 289 12.63 -15.90 23.74
CA SER A 289 11.16 -15.84 23.66
C SER A 289 10.65 -15.01 22.48
N ARG A 290 11.34 -13.90 22.14
CA ARG A 290 10.97 -13.09 20.98
C ARG A 290 11.28 -13.84 19.68
N VAL A 291 12.41 -14.56 19.60
CA VAL A 291 12.72 -15.39 18.43
C VAL A 291 11.67 -16.49 18.25
N ASP A 292 11.22 -17.13 19.34
CA ASP A 292 10.16 -18.14 19.29
C ASP A 292 8.82 -17.56 18.81
N ASP A 293 8.47 -16.36 19.26
CA ASP A 293 7.28 -15.64 18.81
C ASP A 293 7.34 -15.32 17.30
N LEU A 294 8.48 -14.82 16.81
CA LEU A 294 8.71 -14.54 15.40
C LEU A 294 8.65 -15.82 14.56
N ARG A 295 9.28 -16.90 15.03
CA ARG A 295 9.29 -18.22 14.40
C ARG A 295 7.88 -18.80 14.28
N ALA A 296 7.07 -18.66 15.32
CA ALA A 296 5.69 -19.15 15.34
C ALA A 296 4.77 -18.36 14.40
N THR A 297 5.11 -17.11 14.11
CA THR A 297 4.28 -16.21 13.28
C THR A 297 4.83 -15.99 11.88
N ASN A 298 6.01 -16.51 11.55
CA ASN A 298 6.75 -16.27 10.31
C ASN A 298 7.18 -14.80 10.10
N VAL A 299 7.11 -13.97 11.14
CA VAL A 299 7.53 -12.57 11.08
C VAL A 299 9.06 -12.50 10.91
N LEU A 300 9.50 -11.67 9.98
CA LEU A 300 10.91 -11.38 9.68
C LEU A 300 11.36 -10.15 10.46
N VAL A 301 12.65 -10.06 10.79
CA VAL A 301 13.24 -8.92 11.48
C VAL A 301 14.56 -8.48 10.85
N ASP A 302 14.72 -7.16 10.75
CA ASP A 302 15.97 -6.51 10.35
C ASP A 302 16.22 -5.25 11.17
N GLU A 303 17.39 -4.64 10.99
CA GLU A 303 17.80 -3.40 11.64
C GLU A 303 18.28 -2.35 10.62
N ASP A 304 18.01 -1.08 10.91
CA ASP A 304 18.64 0.05 10.27
C ASP A 304 19.36 0.95 11.30
N HIS A 305 19.78 2.15 10.90
CA HIS A 305 20.46 3.07 11.80
C HIS A 305 19.60 3.62 12.96
N GLY A 306 18.27 3.56 12.84
CA GLY A 306 17.30 4.05 13.81
C GLY A 306 16.75 2.98 14.75
N GLY A 307 16.72 1.71 14.31
CA GLY A 307 16.33 0.59 15.17
C GLY A 307 15.88 -0.64 14.40
N GLN A 308 14.94 -1.38 14.99
CA GLN A 308 14.46 -2.67 14.48
C GLN A 308 13.19 -2.51 13.64
N LEU A 309 13.04 -3.39 12.65
CA LEU A 309 11.91 -3.47 11.74
C LEU A 309 11.40 -4.91 11.66
N PHE A 310 10.11 -5.13 11.93
CA PHE A 310 9.47 -6.45 11.85
C PHE A 310 8.44 -6.45 10.73
N GLN A 311 8.48 -7.43 9.83
CA GLN A 311 7.66 -7.44 8.62
C GLN A 311 7.14 -8.84 8.28
N ILE A 312 5.97 -8.90 7.66
CA ILE A 312 5.44 -10.13 7.08
C ILE A 312 4.41 -9.82 5.98
N PHE A 313 4.44 -10.62 4.91
CA PHE A 313 3.47 -10.54 3.83
C PHE A 313 2.32 -11.54 4.02
N THR A 314 1.12 -11.13 3.64
CA THR A 314 -0.02 -12.02 3.43
C THR A 314 0.16 -12.79 2.14
N ALA A 315 -0.39 -14.01 2.05
CA ALA A 315 -0.63 -14.67 0.78
C ALA A 315 -1.69 -13.89 -0.02
N SER A 316 -1.47 -13.68 -1.32
CA SER A 316 -2.45 -13.00 -2.18
C SER A 316 -3.74 -13.84 -2.31
N THR A 317 -4.87 -13.25 -1.94
CA THR A 317 -6.20 -13.81 -2.24
C THR A 317 -6.80 -13.28 -3.55
N HIS A 318 -6.10 -12.36 -4.24
CA HIS A 318 -6.53 -11.87 -5.54
C HIS A 318 -6.58 -13.00 -6.57
N LEU A 319 -7.60 -13.03 -7.44
CA LEU A 319 -7.80 -14.10 -8.43
C LEU A 319 -6.62 -14.29 -9.38
N ARG A 320 -5.85 -13.22 -9.60
CA ARG A 320 -4.65 -13.22 -10.45
C ARG A 320 -3.35 -13.35 -9.68
N HIS A 321 -3.43 -13.56 -8.36
CA HIS A 321 -2.27 -13.60 -7.45
C HIS A 321 -1.36 -12.36 -7.54
N THR A 322 -1.96 -11.16 -7.66
CA THR A 322 -1.24 -9.88 -7.81
C THR A 322 -1.13 -9.13 -6.48
N LEU A 323 -2.22 -8.49 -6.05
CA LEU A 323 -2.24 -7.64 -4.84
C LEU A 323 -2.19 -8.49 -3.56
N PHE A 324 -1.30 -8.12 -2.65
CA PHE A 324 -1.26 -8.64 -1.27
C PHE A 324 -1.01 -7.50 -0.27
N PHE A 325 -0.87 -7.84 1.01
CA PHE A 325 -0.71 -6.88 2.09
C PHE A 325 0.47 -7.23 2.98
N GLU A 326 0.95 -6.24 3.71
CA GLU A 326 2.04 -6.37 4.67
C GLU A 326 1.60 -5.87 6.04
N VAL A 327 2.06 -6.55 7.11
CA VAL A 327 2.05 -6.01 8.47
C VAL A 327 3.48 -5.64 8.83
N ILE A 328 3.67 -4.41 9.30
CA ILE A 328 4.98 -3.86 9.64
C ILE A 328 4.98 -3.21 11.02
N GLU A 329 5.98 -3.52 11.84
CA GLU A 329 6.22 -2.87 13.14
C GLU A 329 7.60 -2.20 13.10
N ARG A 330 7.63 -0.89 13.32
CA ARG A 330 8.86 -0.08 13.41
C ARG A 330 9.20 0.18 14.87
N GLN A 331 10.31 -0.36 15.35
CA GLN A 331 10.90 -0.02 16.65
C GLN A 331 12.12 0.89 16.43
N GLY A 332 11.84 2.14 16.08
CA GLY A 332 12.87 3.15 15.79
C GLY A 332 13.40 3.15 14.35
N ALA A 333 13.18 2.08 13.59
CA ALA A 333 13.63 2.02 12.20
C ALA A 333 12.95 3.06 11.31
N GLU A 334 13.76 3.84 10.58
CA GLU A 334 13.32 4.98 9.75
C GLU A 334 13.25 4.62 8.25
N THR A 335 13.90 3.54 7.85
CA THR A 335 14.08 3.11 6.45
C THR A 335 13.74 1.62 6.28
N PHE A 336 14.38 0.94 5.33
CA PHE A 336 14.14 -0.48 5.04
C PHE A 336 15.41 -1.29 5.27
N GLY A 337 15.24 -2.53 5.72
CA GLY A 337 16.34 -3.47 5.92
C GLY A 337 16.56 -4.35 4.68
N SER A 338 17.73 -4.24 4.06
CA SER A 338 18.14 -5.03 2.89
C SER A 338 17.94 -6.53 3.05
N ALA A 339 18.24 -7.06 4.23
CA ALA A 339 18.15 -8.49 4.48
C ALA A 339 16.70 -8.94 4.71
N ASN A 340 15.84 -8.08 5.28
CA ASN A 340 14.40 -8.32 5.33
C ASN A 340 13.77 -8.30 3.93
N ILE A 341 14.12 -7.31 3.10
CA ILE A 341 13.60 -7.22 1.73
C ILE A 341 13.92 -8.50 0.96
N LYS A 342 15.17 -8.97 1.04
CA LYS A 342 15.57 -10.23 0.40
C LYS A 342 14.76 -11.43 0.95
N ALA A 343 14.63 -11.56 2.27
CA ALA A 343 13.92 -12.68 2.89
C ALA A 343 12.41 -12.66 2.57
N LEU A 344 11.78 -11.48 2.53
CA LEU A 344 10.38 -11.31 2.12
C LEU A 344 10.17 -11.82 0.69
N TYR A 345 11.05 -11.46 -0.24
CA TYR A 345 10.93 -11.90 -1.62
C TYR A 345 11.36 -13.36 -1.85
N GLU A 346 12.26 -13.91 -1.03
CA GLU A 346 12.48 -15.36 -0.99
C GLU A 346 11.22 -16.11 -0.53
N ALA A 347 10.44 -15.56 0.42
CA ALA A 347 9.18 -16.15 0.86
C ALA A 347 8.08 -16.10 -0.21
N VAL A 348 7.98 -14.99 -0.97
CA VAL A 348 7.09 -14.88 -2.14
C VAL A 348 7.46 -15.93 -3.19
N GLU A 349 8.75 -16.09 -3.47
CA GLU A 349 9.24 -17.07 -4.44
C GLU A 349 8.93 -18.52 -4.04
N LEU A 350 9.05 -18.82 -2.74
CA LEU A 350 8.75 -20.13 -2.18
C LEU A 350 7.27 -20.49 -2.32
N GLU A 351 6.37 -19.54 -2.04
CA GLU A 351 4.93 -19.70 -2.25
C GLU A 351 4.63 -19.97 -3.72
N ARG A 352 5.17 -19.14 -4.61
CA ARG A 352 4.95 -19.19 -6.05
C ARG A 352 5.38 -20.52 -6.66
N THR A 353 6.61 -20.96 -6.39
CA THR A 353 7.18 -22.15 -7.01
C THR A 353 6.62 -23.45 -6.45
N GLY A 354 5.75 -23.37 -5.44
CA GLY A 354 5.13 -24.54 -4.83
C GLY A 354 6.12 -25.44 -4.10
N GLN A 355 7.34 -24.96 -3.82
CA GLN A 355 8.33 -25.65 -2.99
C GLN A 355 7.92 -25.58 -1.52
N ARG A 356 6.74 -26.12 -1.19
CA ARG A 356 6.47 -26.54 0.18
C ARG A 356 7.49 -27.62 0.51
N GLY A 357 8.42 -27.33 1.41
CA GLY A 357 9.23 -28.36 2.05
C GLY A 357 8.31 -29.52 2.49
N PRO A 358 8.80 -30.77 2.46
CA PRO A 358 7.97 -31.94 2.69
C PRO A 358 7.18 -31.76 3.99
N ARG A 359 5.85 -31.91 3.90
CA ARG A 359 4.99 -32.04 5.08
C ARG A 359 5.52 -33.23 5.87
N GLN A 360 6.11 -32.98 7.04
CA GLN A 360 6.34 -34.03 8.04
C GLN A 360 5.07 -34.22 8.86
#